data_AF-A0AAX3CS30-F1
#
_entry.id   AF-A0AAX3CS30-F1
#
_cell.length_a   1.000
_cell.length_b   1.000
_cell.length_c   1.000
_cell.angle_alpha   90.00
_cell.angle_beta   90.00
_cell.angle_gamma   90.00
#
_symmetry.space_group_name_H-M   'P 1'
#
loop_
_entity.id
_entity.type
_entity.pdbx_description
1 polymer ?
#
loop_
_entity_poly.entity_id
_entity_poly.type
_entity_poly.pdbx_seq_one_letter_code
_entity_poly.pdbx_strand_id
1 'polypeptide(L)'
;MPITIQEIKEHHDQFGLHDMSAMPTDEYRQALKDGALFWIDHHDFVRSTLSEEIFATNREQLDALIEHLQEYRNQMPTPPGWMSEK
;
A
#
# COMPACT_ATOMS: atom_id res chain seq x y z
N MET A 1 8.21 9.74 18.86
CA MET A 1 6.92 9.37 19.46
C MET A 1 6.39 8.17 18.68
N PRO A 2 5.79 7.16 19.32
CA PRO A 2 5.13 6.08 18.57
C PRO A 2 3.92 6.63 17.82
N ILE A 3 3.59 6.05 16.67
CA ILE A 3 2.38 6.36 15.91
C ILE A 3 1.16 6.09 16.80
N THR A 4 0.25 7.05 16.86
CA THR A 4 -0.98 6.97 17.65
C THR A 4 -2.11 6.34 16.84
N ILE A 5 -3.11 5.81 17.54
CA ILE A 5 -4.35 5.33 16.92
C ILE A 5 -5.08 6.46 16.17
N GLN A 6 -4.94 7.71 16.63
CA GLN A 6 -5.55 8.86 15.97
C GLN A 6 -4.89 9.13 14.61
N GLU A 7 -3.57 9.12 14.54
CA GLU A 7 -2.83 9.28 13.27
C GLU A 7 -3.14 8.15 12.28
N ILE A 8 -3.27 6.90 12.76
CA ILE A 8 -3.69 5.77 11.91
C ILE A 8 -5.08 6.02 11.30
N LYS A 9 -6.03 6.50 12.11
CA LYS A 9 -7.39 6.80 11.63
C LYS A 9 -7.37 7.92 10.61
N GLU A 10 -6.70 9.03 10.91
CA GLU A 10 -6.59 10.19 10.02
C GLU A 10 -5.97 9.82 8.67
N HIS A 11 -4.94 8.97 8.67
CA HIS A 11 -4.35 8.43 7.44
C HIS A 11 -5.34 7.59 6.64
N HIS A 12 -6.10 6.70 7.31
CA HIS A 12 -7.12 5.91 6.64
C HIS A 12 -8.25 6.79 6.10
N ASP A 13 -8.66 7.83 6.84
CA ASP A 13 -9.70 8.80 6.44
C ASP A 13 -9.26 9.58 5.21
N GLN A 14 -8.00 10.00 5.18
CA GLN A 14 -7.42 10.73 4.06
C GLN A 14 -7.41 9.93 2.75
N PHE A 15 -7.11 8.63 2.82
CA PHE A 15 -6.92 7.79 1.63
C PHE A 15 -8.05 6.77 1.39
N GLY A 16 -9.12 6.80 2.18
CA GLY A 16 -10.26 5.88 2.07
C GLY A 16 -9.97 4.43 2.49
N LEU A 17 -8.93 4.17 3.29
CA LEU A 17 -8.43 2.81 3.60
C LEU A 17 -9.21 2.08 4.72
N HIS A 18 -10.37 2.57 5.16
CA HIS A 18 -11.12 1.96 6.28
C HIS A 18 -11.73 0.60 5.95
N ASP A 19 -12.15 0.41 4.70
CA ASP A 19 -12.74 -0.85 4.24
C ASP A 19 -12.18 -1.22 2.86
N MET A 20 -10.90 -1.57 2.84
CA MET A 20 -10.24 -2.09 1.65
C MET A 20 -10.90 -3.38 1.13
N SER A 21 -11.64 -4.10 1.97
CA SER A 21 -12.37 -5.30 1.56
C SER A 21 -13.59 -5.00 0.71
N ALA A 22 -14.05 -3.75 0.68
CA ALA A 22 -15.16 -3.27 -0.14
C ALA A 22 -14.73 -2.22 -1.19
N MET A 23 -13.43 -1.95 -1.31
CA MET A 23 -12.89 -0.90 -2.16
C MET A 23 -12.81 -1.34 -3.64
N PRO A 24 -13.37 -0.56 -4.58
CA PRO A 24 -13.13 -0.76 -6.01
C PRO A 24 -11.63 -0.70 -6.37
N THR A 25 -11.22 -1.51 -7.35
CA THR A 25 -9.80 -1.64 -7.72
C THR A 25 -9.22 -0.34 -8.29
N ASP A 26 -10.03 0.46 -8.97
CA ASP A 26 -9.65 1.78 -9.48
C ASP A 26 -9.44 2.80 -8.36
N GLU A 27 -10.27 2.77 -7.31
CA GLU A 27 -10.05 3.55 -6.10
C GLU A 27 -8.77 3.11 -5.38
N TYR A 28 -8.55 1.80 -5.23
CA TYR A 28 -7.31 1.28 -4.64
C TYR A 28 -6.07 1.68 -5.45
N ARG A 29 -6.16 1.64 -6.78
CA ARG A 29 -5.09 2.10 -7.68
C ARG A 29 -4.85 3.59 -7.52
N GLN A 30 -5.88 4.39 -7.34
CA GLN A 30 -5.75 5.82 -7.10
C GLN A 30 -5.07 6.09 -5.75
N ALA A 31 -5.46 5.39 -4.69
CA ALA A 31 -4.79 5.48 -3.38
C ALA A 31 -3.29 5.16 -3.48
N LEU A 32 -2.90 4.12 -4.25
CA LEU A 32 -1.48 3.83 -4.51
C LEU A 32 -0.76 4.99 -5.20
N LYS A 33 -1.36 5.62 -6.22
CA LYS A 33 -0.78 6.77 -6.91
C LYS A 33 -0.63 7.99 -6.01
N ASP A 34 -1.58 8.17 -5.10
CA ASP A 34 -1.60 9.26 -4.13
C ASP A 34 -0.64 9.02 -2.95
N GLY A 35 0.10 7.91 -2.97
CA GLY A 35 1.09 7.57 -1.96
C GLY A 35 0.47 7.09 -0.65
N ALA A 36 -0.72 6.49 -0.68
CA ALA A 36 -1.42 6.06 0.52
C ALA A 36 -0.68 4.97 1.32
N LEU A 37 0.11 4.13 0.63
CA LEU A 37 0.83 3.01 1.27
C LEU A 37 2.34 3.26 1.31
N PHE A 38 2.93 3.61 0.17
CA PHE A 38 4.36 3.80 0.02
C PHE A 38 4.71 5.00 -0.84
N TRP A 39 5.89 5.56 -0.63
CA TRP A 39 6.50 6.59 -1.45
C TRP A 39 8.01 6.37 -1.59
N ILE A 40 8.64 7.04 -2.56
CA ILE A 40 10.10 7.03 -2.76
C ILE A 40 10.66 8.35 -2.22
N ASP A 41 11.60 8.28 -1.28
CA ASP A 41 12.22 9.47 -0.70
C ASP A 41 13.36 10.05 -1.56
N HIS A 42 13.96 11.13 -1.09
CA HIS A 42 15.06 11.81 -1.76
C HIS A 42 16.37 11.00 -1.82
N HIS A 43 16.43 9.85 -1.15
CA HIS A 43 17.53 8.87 -1.25
C HIS A 43 17.15 7.68 -2.15
N ASP A 44 16.03 7.76 -2.88
CA ASP A 44 15.48 6.67 -3.69
C ASP A 44 15.05 5.44 -2.87
N PHE A 45 14.72 5.62 -1.57
CA PHE A 45 14.26 4.52 -0.71
C PHE A 45 12.75 4.38 -0.75
N VAL A 46 12.25 3.15 -0.82
CA VAL A 46 10.82 2.85 -0.69
C VAL A 46 10.46 2.86 0.78
N ARG A 47 9.53 3.74 1.17
CA ARG A 47 9.11 3.96 2.55
C ARG A 47 7.60 3.83 2.72
N SER A 48 7.18 3.35 3.88
CA SER A 48 5.78 3.47 4.31
C SER A 48 5.45 4.94 4.57
N THR A 49 4.31 5.37 4.05
CA THR A 49 3.82 6.76 4.22
C THR A 49 3.44 7.06 5.66
N LEU A 50 2.88 6.08 6.38
CA LEU A 50 2.40 6.31 7.74
C LEU A 50 3.51 6.15 8.79
N SER A 51 4.38 5.16 8.61
CA SER A 51 5.38 4.79 9.61
C SER A 51 6.80 5.25 9.31
N GLU A 52 7.05 5.76 8.10
CA GLU A 52 8.39 6.11 7.64
C GLU A 52 9.38 4.92 7.66
N GLU A 53 8.86 3.70 7.78
CA GLU A 53 9.65 2.47 7.73
C GLU A 53 10.19 2.24 6.31
N ILE A 54 11.47 1.90 6.21
CA ILE A 54 12.12 1.59 4.94
C ILE A 54 11.82 0.14 4.56
N PHE A 55 11.26 -0.08 3.37
CA PHE A 55 11.00 -1.41 2.81
C PHE A 55 12.12 -1.85 1.88
N ALA A 56 12.71 -0.93 1.13
CA ALA A 56 13.84 -1.21 0.24
C ALA A 56 14.72 0.03 0.05
N THR A 57 16.03 -0.18 -0.01
CA THR A 57 17.06 0.86 -0.23
C THR A 57 17.77 0.73 -1.57
N ASN A 58 17.51 -0.34 -2.30
CA ASN A 58 18.10 -0.63 -3.60
C ASN A 58 17.20 -1.55 -4.42
N ARG A 59 17.55 -1.74 -5.69
CA ARG A 59 16.78 -2.55 -6.64
C ARG A 59 16.66 -4.02 -6.22
N GLU A 60 17.76 -4.64 -5.78
CA GLU A 60 17.73 -6.07 -5.40
C GLU A 60 16.80 -6.33 -4.21
N GLN A 61 16.76 -5.41 -3.24
CA GLN A 61 15.80 -5.47 -2.13
C GLN A 61 14.35 -5.30 -2.58
N LEU A 62 14.10 -4.37 -3.51
CA LEU A 62 12.76 -4.17 -4.06
C LEU A 62 12.31 -5.36 -4.91
N ASP A 63 13.22 -5.94 -5.70
CA ASP A 63 12.96 -7.13 -6.50
C ASP A 63 12.59 -8.32 -5.60
N ALA A 64 13.36 -8.56 -4.53
CA ALA A 64 13.05 -9.60 -3.55
C ALA A 64 11.70 -9.36 -2.85
N LEU A 65 11.35 -8.10 -2.53
CA LEU A 65 10.05 -7.75 -1.98
C LEU A 65 8.92 -8.04 -2.98
N ILE A 66 9.11 -7.71 -4.26
CA ILE A 66 8.12 -7.98 -5.31
C ILE A 66 7.91 -9.48 -5.48
N GLU A 67 8.99 -10.28 -5.52
CA GLU A 67 8.91 -11.74 -5.59
C GLU A 67 8.09 -12.30 -4.42
N HIS A 68 8.36 -11.84 -3.20
CA HIS A 68 7.61 -12.24 -2.01
C HIS A 68 6.11 -11.85 -2.09
N LEU A 69 5.79 -10.64 -2.58
CA LEU A 69 4.41 -10.21 -2.79
C LEU A 69 3.68 -11.02 -3.88
N GLN A 70 4.40 -11.52 -4.90
CA GLN A 70 3.82 -12.41 -5.91
C GLN A 70 3.41 -13.77 -5.30
N GLU A 71 4.09 -14.25 -4.27
CA GLU A 71 3.65 -15.45 -3.53
C GLU A 71 2.33 -15.21 -2.79
N TYR A 72 2.18 -14.04 -2.16
CA TYR A 72 0.93 -13.64 -1.50
C TYR A 72 -0.22 -13.52 -2.48
N ARG A 73 0.02 -12.96 -3.67
CA ARG A 73 -0.98 -12.88 -4.75
C ARG A 73 -1.65 -14.23 -5.03
N ASN A 74 -0.87 -15.31 -5.01
CA ASN A 74 -1.39 -16.66 -5.29
C ASN A 74 -2.25 -17.23 -4.16
N GLN A 75 -2.17 -16.67 -2.96
CA GLN A 75 -2.96 -17.06 -1.78
C GLN A 75 -4.22 -16.18 -1.60
N MET A 76 -4.27 -15.02 -2.25
CA MET A 76 -5.38 -14.08 -2.15
C MET A 76 -6.57 -14.49 -3.04
N PRO A 77 -7.82 -14.22 -2.62
CA PRO A 77 -8.99 -14.49 -3.44
C PRO A 77 -8.99 -13.62 -4.71
N THR A 78 -9.60 -14.13 -5.78
CA THR A 78 -9.91 -13.30 -6.95
C THR A 78 -10.97 -12.27 -6.56
N PRO A 79 -10.79 -10.98 -6.90
CA PRO A 79 -11.78 -9.97 -6.56
C PRO A 79 -13.12 -10.28 -7.25
N PRO A 80 -14.27 -10.02 -6.59
CA PRO A 80 -15.56 -10.13 -7.24
C PRO A 80 -15.67 -9.11 -8.39
N GLY A 81 -16.50 -9.43 -9.39
CA GLY A 81 -16.61 -8.62 -10.61
C GLY A 81 -17.01 -7.16 -10.39
N TRP A 82 -17.71 -6.84 -9.29
CA TRP A 82 -18.10 -5.47 -8.96
C TRP A 82 -16.95 -4.60 -8.44
N MET A 83 -15.91 -5.21 -7.85
CA MET A 83 -14.70 -4.50 -7.42
C MET A 83 -13.68 -4.36 -8.55
N SER A 84 -13.75 -5.21 -9.56
CA SER A 84 -12.76 -5.24 -10.63
C SER A 84 -12.90 -3.99 -11.50
N GLU A 85 -11.77 -3.43 -11.95
CA GLU A 85 -11.79 -2.39 -12.98
C GLU A 85 -12.47 -2.95 -14.24
N LYS A 86 -13.35 -2.15 -14.85
CA LYS A 86 -14.03 -2.52 -16.10
C LYS A 86 -13.14 -2.30 -17.32
#